data_AF-A0A2B7Y8A0-F1
#
_entry.id   AF-A0A2B7Y8A0-F1
#
_cell.length_a   1.000
_cell.length_b   1.000
_cell.length_c   1.000
_cell.angle_alpha   90.00
_cell.angle_beta   90.00
_cell.angle_gamma   90.00
#
_symmetry.space_group_name_H-M   'P 1'
#
loop_
_entity.id
_entity.type
_entity.pdbx_description
1 polymer ?
#
loop_
_entity_poly.entity_id
_entity_poly.type
_entity_poly.pdbx_seq_one_letter_code
_entity_poly.pdbx_strand_id
1 'polypeptide(L)'
;MFSDDDDVEMHDGQAADPQQKWLDASLKRKQLDHRKKQIDSEIKLVGQQLGEATQTERRKQEVFALRCILNRNEEVKADIRRDFADGIRQLDETDADEESFVPTVELRDYDHLARSLPVFCVSSKAYQKLEGRLRRDRPIETFSKSADTEIPDLQAHCLDLTVCQRKASCQAFLNGLEQLINSLSLLCSSKRSSGTLLCEEQKKADRVFLESRLDILQQNLENLAGDIMDEIADVTQSNISDKFGLAASQPCNKAGDALAGWNRSRKDSPEALAWNTYRAICRRQGVYKHHNWNDQLAQPMIGVLRKSWERAFSKSIPKIFAQFGEFSSSYMATFHEDVDAPISTRSIASDISEQLKAQVETYQTSLKELATSGKKIFENTQKAAYRSFVPIIAAELEEAYDDCGSATGQGVLLRMKDIMTRRVGEGREEIFRKSTTHVQNELRDSLESAKDLMVTGVDKIFQKISCDYKNAFAQSQTAEEEALDRELRNLLQNVTMFKVPASSS
;
A
#
# COMPACT_ATOMS: atom_id res chain seq x y z
N MET A 1 -68.46 16.19 -88.48
CA MET A 1 -68.64 16.44 -89.92
C MET A 1 -67.24 16.31 -90.53
N PHE A 2 -66.97 15.15 -91.15
CA PHE A 2 -65.84 14.76 -92.05
C PHE A 2 -64.39 14.96 -91.55
N SER A 3 -63.55 13.92 -91.41
CA SER A 3 -62.74 13.22 -92.45
C SER A 3 -61.66 14.14 -93.06
N ASP A 4 -60.39 13.79 -93.28
CA ASP A 4 -59.64 12.53 -93.37
C ASP A 4 -58.12 12.80 -93.19
N ASP A 5 -57.36 11.70 -93.10
CA ASP A 5 -55.91 11.58 -93.32
C ASP A 5 -55.41 12.25 -94.62
N ASP A 6 -54.14 12.67 -94.66
CA ASP A 6 -53.10 11.96 -95.43
C ASP A 6 -51.79 12.76 -95.64
N ASP A 7 -50.73 11.96 -95.73
CA ASP A 7 -49.51 12.10 -96.51
C ASP A 7 -48.27 12.88 -96.01
N VAL A 8 -47.26 12.04 -95.74
CA VAL A 8 -45.83 12.30 -95.65
C VAL A 8 -45.25 12.36 -97.05
N GLU A 9 -44.61 13.48 -97.41
CA GLU A 9 -43.60 13.51 -98.48
C GLU A 9 -42.26 14.04 -97.94
N MET A 10 -41.24 13.20 -98.08
CA MET A 10 -39.83 13.49 -97.83
C MET A 10 -39.11 13.61 -99.19
N HIS A 11 -38.53 14.77 -99.46
CA HIS A 11 -37.45 15.01 -100.44
C HIS A 11 -36.86 16.39 -100.11
N ASP A 12 -35.59 16.72 -100.23
CA ASP A 12 -34.34 15.99 -100.44
C ASP A 12 -33.25 17.02 -100.06
N GLY A 13 -32.52 16.80 -98.98
CA GLY A 13 -31.52 17.75 -98.48
C GLY A 13 -30.18 17.56 -99.18
N GLN A 14 -29.83 18.50 -100.05
CA GLN A 14 -28.56 18.61 -100.79
C GLN A 14 -27.36 18.09 -100.00
N ALA A 15 -26.70 17.07 -100.56
CA ALA A 15 -25.56 16.38 -100.00
C ALA A 15 -24.36 17.32 -99.82
N ALA A 16 -24.14 17.79 -98.59
CA ALA A 16 -22.82 18.26 -98.18
C ALA A 16 -21.77 17.16 -98.42
N ASP A 17 -20.65 17.55 -99.02
CA ASP A 17 -19.55 16.70 -99.50
C ASP A 17 -19.16 15.59 -98.48
N PRO A 18 -19.24 14.30 -98.84
CA PRO A 18 -18.90 13.18 -97.97
C PRO A 18 -17.51 13.29 -97.34
N GLN A 19 -16.55 13.92 -98.02
CA GLN A 19 -15.18 14.10 -97.51
C GLN A 19 -15.10 15.13 -96.37
N GLN A 20 -15.89 16.21 -96.43
CA GLN A 20 -15.99 17.19 -95.33
C GLN A 20 -16.63 16.58 -94.09
N LYS A 21 -17.74 15.84 -94.24
CA LYS A 21 -18.41 15.16 -93.11
C LYS A 21 -17.49 14.15 -92.41
N TRP A 22 -16.68 13.43 -93.17
CA TRP A 22 -15.72 12.47 -92.62
C TRP A 22 -14.58 13.17 -91.87
N LEU A 23 -14.04 14.27 -92.42
CA LEU A 23 -13.01 15.07 -91.75
C LEU A 23 -13.53 15.65 -90.41
N ASP A 24 -14.75 16.20 -90.41
CA ASP A 24 -15.40 16.75 -89.22
C ASP A 24 -15.68 15.69 -88.16
N ALA A 25 -16.16 14.51 -88.56
CA ALA A 25 -16.37 13.39 -87.66
C ALA A 25 -15.04 12.87 -87.07
N SER A 26 -13.98 12.82 -87.88
CA SER A 26 -12.64 12.42 -87.45
C SER A 26 -12.03 13.42 -86.46
N LEU A 27 -12.19 14.73 -86.70
CA LEU A 27 -11.79 15.81 -85.80
C LEU A 27 -12.57 15.74 -84.48
N LYS A 28 -13.90 15.59 -84.53
CA LYS A 28 -14.75 15.43 -83.34
C LYS A 28 -14.37 14.20 -82.53
N ARG A 29 -14.09 13.06 -83.17
CA ARG A 29 -13.62 11.85 -82.48
C ARG A 29 -12.29 12.09 -81.75
N LYS A 30 -11.31 12.73 -82.39
CA LYS A 30 -10.03 13.07 -81.75
C LYS A 30 -10.22 14.03 -80.56
N GLN A 31 -11.11 15.01 -80.69
CA GLN A 31 -11.46 15.93 -79.60
C GLN A 31 -12.12 15.18 -78.43
N LEU A 32 -13.06 14.28 -78.71
CA LEU A 32 -13.72 13.45 -77.68
C LEU A 32 -12.74 12.48 -77.01
N ASP A 33 -11.83 11.85 -77.76
CA ASP A 33 -10.78 10.98 -77.21
C ASP A 33 -9.81 11.76 -76.31
N HIS A 34 -9.44 12.99 -76.70
CA HIS A 34 -8.62 13.87 -75.86
C HIS A 34 -9.36 14.27 -74.58
N ARG A 35 -10.63 14.66 -74.70
CA ARG A 35 -11.48 15.02 -73.56
C ARG A 35 -11.73 13.84 -72.63
N LYS A 36 -11.90 12.63 -73.16
CA LYS A 36 -12.01 11.39 -72.37
C LYS A 36 -10.73 11.13 -71.57
N LYS A 37 -9.56 11.21 -72.21
CA LYS A 37 -8.26 11.06 -71.51
C LYS A 37 -8.06 12.11 -70.42
N GLN A 38 -8.49 13.34 -70.69
CA GLN A 38 -8.46 14.43 -69.70
C GLN A 38 -9.36 14.10 -68.50
N ILE A 39 -10.61 13.70 -68.74
CA ILE A 39 -11.55 13.29 -67.69
C ILE A 39 -11.00 12.08 -66.90
N ASP A 40 -10.44 11.06 -67.58
CA ASP A 40 -9.85 9.90 -66.92
C ASP A 40 -8.66 10.30 -66.01
N SER A 41 -7.86 11.28 -66.45
CA SER A 41 -6.76 11.83 -65.63
C SER A 41 -7.27 12.64 -64.43
N GLU A 42 -8.35 13.40 -64.60
CA GLU A 42 -9.00 14.16 -63.53
C GLU A 42 -9.65 13.22 -62.50
N ILE A 43 -10.35 12.17 -62.94
CA ILE A 43 -10.92 11.13 -62.07
C ILE A 43 -9.82 10.47 -61.24
N LYS A 44 -8.67 10.15 -61.86
CA LYS A 44 -7.53 9.56 -61.16
C LYS A 44 -6.97 10.51 -60.10
N LEU A 45 -6.85 11.80 -60.42
CA LEU A 45 -6.37 12.82 -59.49
C LEU A 45 -7.34 13.00 -58.31
N VAL A 46 -8.64 13.13 -58.59
CA VAL A 46 -9.68 13.26 -57.55
C VAL A 46 -9.74 11.99 -56.69
N GLY A 47 -9.58 10.80 -57.28
CA GLY A 47 -9.51 9.54 -56.55
C GLY A 47 -8.32 9.48 -55.59
N GLN A 48 -7.16 9.99 -55.99
CA GLN A 48 -6.00 10.12 -55.11
C GLN A 48 -6.26 11.10 -53.96
N GLN A 49 -6.81 12.28 -54.26
CA GLN A 49 -7.15 13.29 -53.26
C GLN A 49 -8.19 12.78 -52.25
N LEU A 50 -9.20 12.03 -52.70
CA LEU A 50 -10.19 11.42 -51.83
C LEU A 50 -9.56 10.37 -50.90
N GLY A 51 -8.64 9.56 -51.41
CA GLY A 51 -7.88 8.60 -50.60
C GLY A 51 -7.04 9.28 -49.52
N GLU A 52 -6.33 10.35 -49.87
CA GLU A 52 -5.54 11.16 -48.94
C GLU A 52 -6.42 11.85 -47.88
N ALA A 53 -7.57 12.41 -48.29
CA ALA A 53 -8.53 13.04 -47.40
C ALA A 53 -9.14 12.04 -46.41
N THR A 54 -9.55 10.86 -46.89
CA THR A 54 -10.14 9.79 -46.05
C THR A 54 -9.15 9.30 -45.00
N GLN A 55 -7.88 9.08 -45.40
CA GLN A 55 -6.84 8.68 -44.46
C GLN A 55 -6.53 9.77 -43.42
N THR A 56 -6.60 11.04 -43.82
CA THR A 56 -6.42 12.18 -42.93
C THR A 56 -7.57 12.30 -41.93
N GLU A 57 -8.82 12.12 -42.39
CA GLU A 57 -10.00 12.10 -41.54
C GLU A 57 -9.91 11.00 -40.47
N ARG A 58 -9.58 9.77 -40.88
CA ARG A 58 -9.41 8.64 -39.95
C ARG A 58 -8.41 8.95 -38.85
N ARG A 59 -7.22 9.47 -39.20
CA ARG A 59 -6.20 9.86 -38.21
C ARG A 59 -6.70 10.94 -37.24
N LYS A 60 -7.45 11.93 -37.74
CA LYS A 60 -8.04 12.98 -36.88
C LYS A 60 -9.08 12.40 -35.93
N GLN A 61 -9.91 11.47 -36.38
CA GLN A 61 -10.90 10.79 -35.53
C GLN A 61 -10.22 9.95 -34.42
N GLU A 62 -9.16 9.22 -34.74
CA GLU A 62 -8.37 8.45 -33.77
C GLU A 62 -7.75 9.36 -32.69
N VAL A 63 -7.12 10.47 -33.10
CA VAL A 63 -6.56 11.47 -32.18
C VAL A 63 -7.63 12.12 -31.32
N PHE A 64 -8.78 12.47 -31.91
CA PHE A 64 -9.91 13.05 -31.19
C PHE A 64 -10.47 12.10 -30.13
N ALA A 65 -10.67 10.82 -30.49
CA ALA A 65 -11.14 9.80 -29.56
C ALA A 65 -10.18 9.61 -28.38
N LEU A 66 -8.87 9.54 -28.64
CA LEU A 66 -7.85 9.49 -27.59
C LEU A 66 -7.94 10.72 -26.67
N ARG A 67 -8.06 11.92 -27.24
CA ARG A 67 -8.15 13.17 -26.48
C ARG A 67 -9.38 13.21 -25.58
N CYS A 68 -10.53 12.73 -26.05
CA CYS A 68 -11.74 12.61 -25.24
C CYS A 68 -11.54 11.66 -24.05
N ILE A 69 -10.89 10.51 -24.27
CA ILE A 69 -10.59 9.55 -23.18
C ILE A 69 -9.67 10.20 -22.14
N LEU A 70 -8.60 10.85 -22.58
CA LEU A 70 -7.64 11.50 -21.68
C LEU A 70 -8.29 12.64 -20.88
N ASN A 71 -9.08 13.49 -21.53
CA ASN A 71 -9.77 14.58 -20.82
C ASN A 71 -10.74 14.04 -19.78
N ARG A 72 -11.55 13.03 -20.15
CA ARG A 72 -12.45 12.35 -19.21
C ARG A 72 -11.68 11.73 -18.04
N ASN A 73 -10.56 11.07 -18.31
CA ASN A 73 -9.74 10.46 -17.26
C ASN A 73 -9.22 11.53 -16.28
N GLU A 74 -8.74 12.68 -16.76
CA GLU A 74 -8.27 13.76 -15.90
C GLU A 74 -9.38 14.36 -15.02
N GLU A 75 -10.57 14.58 -15.58
CA GLU A 75 -11.75 15.03 -14.80
C GLU A 75 -12.12 14.00 -13.72
N VAL A 76 -12.22 12.73 -14.10
CA VAL A 76 -12.56 11.64 -13.15
C VAL A 76 -11.51 11.49 -12.05
N LYS A 77 -10.22 11.62 -12.36
CA LYS A 77 -9.15 11.60 -11.35
C LYS A 77 -9.30 12.76 -10.37
N ALA A 78 -9.59 13.97 -10.87
CA ALA A 78 -9.77 15.14 -10.03
C ALA A 78 -10.98 14.98 -9.10
N ASP A 79 -12.09 14.45 -9.61
CA ASP A 79 -13.30 14.21 -8.84
C ASP A 79 -13.09 13.14 -7.76
N ILE A 80 -12.49 12.00 -8.11
CA ILE A 80 -12.18 10.95 -7.13
C ILE A 80 -11.28 11.47 -5.99
N ARG A 81 -10.27 12.29 -6.32
CA ARG A 81 -9.38 12.89 -5.32
C ARG A 81 -10.13 13.84 -4.39
N ARG A 82 -11.05 14.64 -4.93
CA ARG A 82 -11.89 15.56 -4.16
C ARG A 82 -12.85 14.79 -3.26
N ASP A 83 -13.58 13.82 -3.82
CA ASP A 83 -14.52 12.98 -3.08
C ASP A 83 -13.84 12.21 -1.96
N PHE A 84 -12.62 11.74 -2.18
CA PHE A 84 -11.82 11.10 -1.13
C PHE A 84 -11.50 12.06 0.02
N ALA A 85 -11.02 13.27 -0.28
CA ALA A 85 -10.68 14.26 0.73
C ALA A 85 -11.92 14.78 1.47
N ASP A 86 -13.01 15.05 0.76
CA ASP A 86 -14.30 15.42 1.34
C ASP A 86 -14.85 14.29 2.23
N GLY A 87 -14.70 13.04 1.81
CA GLY A 87 -15.04 11.87 2.61
C GLY A 87 -14.28 11.84 3.93
N ILE A 88 -12.96 12.02 3.92
CA ILE A 88 -12.16 12.09 5.15
C ILE A 88 -12.56 13.29 6.02
N ARG A 89 -12.79 14.47 5.42
CA ARG A 89 -13.25 15.67 6.15
C ARG A 89 -14.57 15.41 6.86
N GLN A 90 -15.55 14.83 6.18
CA GLN A 90 -16.85 14.50 6.79
C GLN A 90 -16.71 13.51 7.95
N LEU A 91 -15.80 12.53 7.84
CA LEU A 91 -15.53 11.61 8.94
C LEU A 91 -14.90 12.35 10.14
N ASP A 92 -13.91 13.22 9.88
CA ASP A 92 -13.26 14.02 10.93
C ASP A 92 -14.24 15.01 11.61
N GLU A 93 -15.15 15.63 10.86
CA GLU A 93 -16.20 16.54 11.35
C GLU A 93 -17.28 15.82 12.17
N THR A 94 -17.76 14.67 11.68
CA THR A 94 -18.76 13.86 12.40
C THR A 94 -18.19 13.22 13.65
N ASP A 95 -16.89 12.98 13.65
CA ASP A 95 -16.20 12.49 14.82
C ASP A 95 -16.07 13.63 15.85
N ALA A 96 -15.60 14.84 15.55
CA ALA A 96 -15.40 15.93 16.55
C ALA A 96 -16.54 16.06 17.59
N ASP A 97 -16.21 15.93 18.90
CA ASP A 97 -17.21 15.97 19.97
C ASP A 97 -17.92 17.35 19.97
N GLU A 98 -19.24 17.39 20.17
CA GLU A 98 -20.08 18.61 20.12
C GLU A 98 -19.54 19.77 20.99
N GLU A 99 -18.71 19.50 22.01
CA GLU A 99 -18.13 20.50 22.92
C GLU A 99 -16.75 21.06 22.50
N SER A 100 -16.08 20.49 21.49
CA SER A 100 -14.74 20.94 21.06
C SER A 100 -14.63 21.28 19.57
N PHE A 101 -15.77 21.33 18.87
CA PHE A 101 -15.81 21.78 17.48
C PHE A 101 -15.58 23.28 17.38
N VAL A 102 -14.37 23.66 16.95
CA VAL A 102 -14.05 25.02 16.51
C VAL A 102 -14.07 25.00 14.97
N PRO A 103 -15.10 25.56 14.30
CA PRO A 103 -15.30 25.43 12.85
C PRO A 103 -14.16 25.98 11.97
N THR A 104 -13.25 26.77 12.57
CA THR A 104 -12.18 27.48 11.88
C THR A 104 -10.83 26.76 11.88
N VAL A 105 -10.69 25.62 12.57
CA VAL A 105 -9.42 24.88 12.60
C VAL A 105 -9.56 23.58 11.83
N GLU A 106 -8.96 23.53 10.64
CA GLU A 106 -8.84 22.29 9.88
C GLU A 106 -7.96 21.30 10.66
N LEU A 107 -8.50 20.10 10.91
CA LEU A 107 -7.80 19.02 11.62
C LEU A 107 -6.57 18.51 10.84
N ARG A 108 -6.60 18.63 9.51
CA ARG A 108 -5.58 18.15 8.57
C ARG A 108 -5.59 19.01 7.32
N ASP A 109 -4.50 18.95 6.55
CA ASP A 109 -4.44 19.50 5.20
C ASP A 109 -5.13 18.55 4.20
N TYR A 110 -6.44 18.75 3.98
CA TYR A 110 -7.25 17.93 3.08
C TYR A 110 -6.85 18.12 1.61
N ASP A 111 -6.33 19.28 1.23
CA ASP A 111 -5.84 19.55 -0.12
C ASP A 111 -4.57 18.76 -0.42
N HIS A 112 -3.66 18.64 0.55
CA HIS A 112 -2.52 17.73 0.44
C HIS A 112 -2.98 16.27 0.34
N LEU A 113 -3.98 15.86 1.14
CA LEU A 113 -4.54 14.51 1.10
C LEU A 113 -5.13 14.16 -0.28
N ALA A 114 -5.93 15.06 -0.86
CA ALA A 114 -6.46 14.91 -2.23
C ALA A 114 -5.35 14.75 -3.27
N ARG A 115 -4.32 15.59 -3.21
CA ARG A 115 -3.18 15.56 -4.14
C ARG A 115 -2.33 14.30 -3.99
N SER A 116 -2.24 13.76 -2.76
CA SER A 116 -1.43 12.59 -2.46
C SER A 116 -2.04 11.27 -2.93
N LEU A 117 -3.34 11.23 -3.24
CA LEU A 117 -4.02 10.01 -3.68
C LEU A 117 -3.67 9.66 -5.14
N PRO A 118 -2.96 8.54 -5.38
CA PRO A 118 -2.68 8.07 -6.73
C PRO A 118 -3.96 7.45 -7.34
N VAL A 119 -4.40 7.97 -8.50
CA VAL A 119 -5.58 7.48 -9.22
C VAL A 119 -5.17 7.20 -10.66
N PHE A 120 -5.39 5.97 -11.11
CA PHE A 120 -5.04 5.51 -12.45
C PHE A 120 -6.31 5.06 -13.19
N CYS A 121 -6.59 5.68 -14.34
CA CYS A 121 -7.72 5.36 -15.19
C CYS A 121 -7.33 4.28 -16.21
N VAL A 122 -7.16 3.05 -15.71
CA VAL A 122 -6.53 1.98 -16.49
C VAL A 122 -7.46 1.32 -17.52
N SER A 123 -6.87 0.92 -18.64
CA SER A 123 -7.54 0.06 -19.64
C SER A 123 -6.73 -1.21 -19.89
N SER A 124 -7.00 -2.23 -19.06
CA SER A 124 -6.30 -3.53 -19.14
C SER A 124 -6.46 -4.20 -20.50
N LYS A 125 -7.68 -4.21 -21.06
CA LYS A 125 -7.93 -4.79 -22.39
C LYS A 125 -7.18 -4.06 -23.49
N ALA A 126 -7.04 -2.73 -23.39
CA ALA A 126 -6.29 -1.97 -24.37
C ALA A 126 -4.80 -2.26 -24.33
N TYR A 127 -4.24 -2.26 -23.13
CA TYR A 127 -2.84 -2.61 -22.90
C TYR A 127 -2.51 -4.01 -23.45
N GLN A 128 -3.31 -5.03 -23.12
CA GLN A 128 -3.07 -6.41 -23.58
C GLN A 128 -3.13 -6.57 -25.11
N LYS A 129 -3.94 -5.75 -25.80
CA LYS A 129 -3.98 -5.73 -27.27
C LYS A 129 -2.75 -5.05 -27.88
N LEU A 130 -2.32 -3.92 -27.31
CA LEU A 130 -1.11 -3.20 -27.74
C LEU A 130 0.15 -4.06 -27.52
N GLU A 131 0.19 -4.84 -26.45
CA GLU A 131 1.24 -5.83 -26.17
C GLU A 131 1.11 -7.13 -27.02
N GLY A 132 0.16 -7.20 -27.95
CA GLY A 132 0.06 -8.29 -28.93
C GLY A 132 -0.47 -9.63 -28.38
N ARG A 133 -1.12 -9.64 -27.21
CA ARG A 133 -1.60 -10.87 -26.53
C ARG A 133 -3.02 -11.29 -26.98
N LEU A 134 -3.89 -10.34 -27.32
CA LEU A 134 -5.29 -10.59 -27.72
C LEU A 134 -5.49 -10.55 -29.25
N ARG A 135 -4.74 -11.37 -29.99
CA ARG A 135 -4.69 -11.35 -31.47
C ARG A 135 -6.00 -11.70 -32.19
N ARG A 136 -6.92 -12.39 -31.51
CA ARG A 136 -8.24 -12.77 -32.06
C ARG A 136 -9.28 -11.65 -31.97
N ASP A 137 -9.03 -10.65 -31.14
CA ASP A 137 -9.93 -9.51 -30.97
C ASP A 137 -9.69 -8.46 -32.06
N ARG A 138 -10.71 -7.63 -32.35
CA ARG A 138 -10.55 -6.46 -33.22
C ARG A 138 -9.44 -5.53 -32.68
N PRO A 139 -8.59 -4.98 -33.56
CA PRO A 139 -7.60 -3.97 -33.19
C PRO A 139 -8.25 -2.80 -32.46
N ILE A 140 -7.52 -2.20 -31.53
CA ILE A 140 -7.95 -0.96 -30.87
C ILE A 140 -7.45 0.21 -31.70
N GLU A 141 -8.36 1.11 -32.05
CA GLU A 141 -8.08 2.31 -32.83
C GLU A 141 -7.92 3.55 -31.94
N THR A 142 -8.33 3.48 -30.67
CA THR A 142 -8.40 4.63 -29.76
C THR A 142 -7.13 4.89 -28.96
N PHE A 143 -6.32 3.87 -28.68
CA PHE A 143 -5.07 4.00 -27.94
C PHE A 143 -3.91 3.76 -28.90
N SER A 144 -2.96 4.68 -28.97
CA SER A 144 -1.82 4.59 -29.89
C SER A 144 -0.59 3.98 -29.23
N LYS A 145 -0.43 4.17 -27.92
CA LYS A 145 0.71 3.68 -27.14
C LYS A 145 0.24 2.96 -25.88
N SER A 146 1.06 2.03 -25.39
CA SER A 146 0.76 1.33 -24.12
C SER A 146 0.73 2.29 -22.93
N ALA A 147 1.52 3.37 -22.96
CA ALA A 147 1.49 4.44 -21.96
C ALA A 147 0.10 5.10 -21.81
N ASP A 148 -0.65 5.26 -22.90
CA ASP A 148 -1.97 5.89 -22.90
C ASP A 148 -3.02 5.10 -22.11
N THR A 149 -2.72 3.85 -21.75
CA THR A 149 -3.60 2.96 -20.98
C THR A 149 -3.41 3.05 -19.48
N GLU A 150 -2.41 3.81 -19.01
CA GLU A 150 -2.00 3.99 -17.61
C GLU A 150 -1.61 2.70 -16.85
N ILE A 151 -1.61 1.53 -17.52
CA ILE A 151 -1.11 0.29 -16.94
C ILE A 151 0.39 0.37 -16.61
N PRO A 152 1.27 0.93 -17.47
CA PRO A 152 2.67 1.13 -17.12
C PRO A 152 2.88 2.02 -15.89
N ASP A 153 2.11 3.10 -15.76
CA ASP A 153 2.19 3.99 -14.59
C ASP A 153 1.71 3.29 -13.32
N LEU A 154 0.64 2.50 -13.41
CA LEU A 154 0.20 1.63 -12.32
C LEU A 154 1.28 0.62 -11.92
N GLN A 155 1.96 -0.01 -12.89
CA GLN A 155 3.05 -0.94 -12.62
C GLN A 155 4.22 -0.24 -11.93
N ALA A 156 4.62 0.94 -12.42
CA ALA A 156 5.68 1.75 -11.83
C ALA A 156 5.33 2.13 -10.39
N HIS A 157 4.09 2.55 -10.13
CA HIS A 157 3.61 2.84 -8.78
C HIS A 157 3.63 1.60 -7.87
N CYS A 158 3.16 0.45 -8.34
CA CYS A 158 3.23 -0.79 -7.58
C CYS A 158 4.67 -1.20 -7.22
N LEU A 159 5.63 -0.97 -8.13
CA LEU A 159 7.05 -1.19 -7.87
C LEU A 159 7.59 -0.19 -6.84
N ASP A 160 7.24 1.09 -7.00
CA ASP A 160 7.65 2.18 -6.11
C ASP A 160 7.19 1.95 -4.66
N LEU A 161 5.97 1.45 -4.46
CA LEU A 161 5.45 1.04 -3.15
C LEU A 161 6.36 0.03 -2.42
N THR A 162 7.13 -0.77 -3.16
CA THR A 162 8.06 -1.75 -2.59
C THR A 162 9.45 -1.19 -2.32
N VAL A 163 9.82 -0.06 -2.90
CA VAL A 163 11.19 0.49 -2.86
C VAL A 163 11.60 0.81 -1.43
N CYS A 164 10.75 1.49 -0.66
CA CYS A 164 11.04 1.82 0.74
C CYS A 164 11.31 0.57 1.59
N GLN A 165 10.47 -0.46 1.45
CA GLN A 165 10.65 -1.71 2.18
C GLN A 165 11.92 -2.45 1.73
N ARG A 166 12.19 -2.52 0.42
CA ARG A 166 13.39 -3.18 -0.11
C ARG A 166 14.66 -2.46 0.33
N LYS A 167 14.67 -1.12 0.31
CA LYS A 167 15.77 -0.30 0.79
C LYS A 167 16.03 -0.56 2.28
N ALA A 168 14.99 -0.54 3.11
CA ALA A 168 15.11 -0.85 4.53
C ALA A 168 15.67 -2.26 4.77
N SER A 169 15.19 -3.29 4.05
CA SER A 169 15.73 -4.65 4.16
C SER A 169 17.21 -4.74 3.74
N CYS A 170 17.61 -4.05 2.66
CA CYS A 170 19.00 -3.99 2.23
C CYS A 170 19.88 -3.27 3.26
N GLN A 171 19.39 -2.16 3.83
CA GLN A 171 20.09 -1.41 4.88
C GLN A 171 20.31 -2.27 6.13
N ALA A 172 19.27 -2.97 6.60
CA ALA A 172 19.38 -3.87 7.74
C ALA A 172 20.39 -5.01 7.50
N PHE A 173 20.40 -5.59 6.30
CA PHE A 173 21.40 -6.60 5.92
C PHE A 173 22.83 -6.03 5.93
N LEU A 174 23.03 -4.86 5.31
CA LEU A 174 24.34 -4.20 5.26
C LEU A 174 24.82 -3.81 6.66
N ASN A 175 23.93 -3.29 7.51
CA ASN A 175 24.21 -2.95 8.90
C ASN A 175 24.63 -4.20 9.70
N GLY A 176 23.92 -5.32 9.53
CA GLY A 176 24.30 -6.59 10.15
C GLY A 176 25.62 -7.16 9.65
N LEU A 177 25.94 -6.97 8.36
CA LEU A 177 27.22 -7.38 7.78
C LEU A 177 28.38 -6.51 8.29
N GLU A 178 28.18 -5.20 8.33
CA GLU A 178 29.13 -4.23 8.89
C GLU A 178 29.41 -4.55 10.36
N GLN A 179 28.35 -4.80 11.14
CA GLN A 179 28.46 -5.23 12.53
C GLN A 179 29.38 -6.44 12.68
N LEU A 180 29.13 -7.50 11.90
CA LEU A 180 29.91 -8.74 11.95
C LEU A 180 31.38 -8.50 11.59
N ILE A 181 31.63 -7.73 10.53
CA ILE A 181 33.00 -7.45 10.07
C ILE A 181 33.76 -6.64 11.12
N ASN A 182 33.13 -5.63 11.70
CA ASN A 182 33.73 -4.83 12.76
C ASN A 182 33.99 -5.67 14.02
N SER A 183 33.07 -6.55 14.42
CA SER A 183 33.30 -7.50 15.52
C SER A 183 34.49 -8.42 15.26
N LEU A 184 34.62 -8.96 14.04
CA LEU A 184 35.77 -9.79 13.64
C LEU A 184 37.07 -8.97 13.58
N SER A 185 36.99 -7.72 13.14
CA SER A 185 38.12 -6.79 13.14
C SER A 185 38.59 -6.51 14.56
N LEU A 186 37.67 -6.23 15.50
CA LEU A 186 37.97 -6.01 16.91
C LEU A 186 38.62 -7.23 17.57
N LEU A 187 38.11 -8.43 17.28
CA LEU A 187 38.72 -9.69 17.71
C LEU A 187 40.17 -9.80 17.24
N CYS A 188 40.41 -9.48 15.97
CA CYS A 188 41.74 -9.52 15.40
C CYS A 188 42.62 -8.39 15.97
N SER A 189 42.16 -7.15 16.10
CA SER A 189 42.97 -5.97 16.42
C SER A 189 43.71 -6.03 17.77
N SER A 190 43.47 -7.04 18.61
CA SER A 190 44.25 -7.36 19.81
C SER A 190 45.70 -7.77 19.48
N LYS A 191 46.53 -6.80 19.03
CA LYS A 191 47.98 -6.96 18.98
C LYS A 191 48.53 -6.88 20.39
N ARG A 192 49.38 -7.82 20.79
CA ARG A 192 50.30 -7.62 21.93
C ARG A 192 51.12 -6.37 21.65
N SER A 193 50.79 -5.25 22.28
CA SER A 193 51.74 -4.15 22.40
C SER A 193 52.90 -4.68 23.24
N SER A 194 54.02 -4.99 22.59
CA SER A 194 55.21 -5.58 23.19
C SER A 194 55.97 -4.61 24.12
N GLY A 195 55.29 -3.66 24.79
CA GLY A 195 55.95 -2.55 25.48
C GLY A 195 55.32 -2.05 26.78
N THR A 196 54.15 -2.51 27.22
CA THR A 196 53.63 -2.08 28.53
C THR A 196 52.81 -3.18 29.18
N LEU A 197 53.45 -3.91 30.09
CA LEU A 197 52.78 -4.83 30.99
C LEU A 197 51.87 -3.99 31.91
N LEU A 198 50.59 -3.84 31.56
CA LEU A 198 49.60 -3.46 32.56
C LEU A 198 49.70 -4.49 33.70
N CYS A 199 49.82 -4.01 34.95
CA CYS A 199 49.79 -4.88 36.12
C CYS A 199 48.49 -5.71 36.09
N GLU A 200 48.54 -6.97 36.51
CA GLU A 200 47.36 -7.84 36.60
C GLU A 200 46.23 -7.22 37.44
N GLU A 201 46.57 -6.41 38.44
CA GLU A 201 45.62 -5.63 39.23
C GLU A 201 44.87 -4.59 38.40
N GLN A 202 45.56 -3.93 37.46
CA GLN A 202 44.94 -2.93 36.58
C GLN A 202 44.02 -3.59 35.57
N LYS A 203 44.43 -4.72 34.97
CA LYS A 203 43.56 -5.50 34.06
C LYS A 203 42.29 -5.99 34.78
N LYS A 204 42.42 -6.40 36.04
CA LYS A 204 41.28 -6.80 36.86
C LYS A 204 40.37 -5.62 37.16
N ALA A 205 40.91 -4.45 37.50
CA ALA A 205 40.14 -3.24 37.73
C ALA A 205 39.36 -2.81 36.47
N ASP A 206 39.98 -2.91 35.30
CA ASP A 206 39.35 -2.55 34.01
C ASP A 206 38.20 -3.50 33.64
N ARG A 207 38.37 -4.81 33.89
CA ARG A 207 37.31 -5.80 33.69
C ARG A 207 36.11 -5.53 34.60
N VAL A 208 36.36 -5.27 35.89
CA VAL A 208 35.29 -4.96 36.86
C VAL A 208 34.58 -3.66 36.47
N PHE A 209 35.33 -2.64 36.03
CA PHE A 209 34.74 -1.39 35.53
C PHE A 209 33.86 -1.65 34.31
N LEU A 210 34.36 -2.37 33.30
CA LEU A 210 33.60 -2.66 32.09
C LEU A 210 32.35 -3.49 32.38
N GLU A 211 32.46 -4.53 33.21
CA GLU A 211 31.33 -5.36 33.63
C GLU A 211 30.26 -4.50 34.32
N SER A 212 30.66 -3.63 35.24
CA SER A 212 29.72 -2.70 35.89
C SER A 212 29.02 -1.77 34.90
N ARG A 213 29.74 -1.26 33.88
CA ARG A 213 29.15 -0.40 32.86
C ARG A 213 28.22 -1.15 31.91
N LEU A 214 28.57 -2.39 31.57
CA LEU A 214 27.73 -3.29 30.76
C LEU A 214 26.45 -3.67 31.51
N ASP A 215 26.53 -3.97 32.80
CA ASP A 215 25.35 -4.29 33.63
C ASP A 215 24.37 -3.10 33.68
N ILE A 216 24.88 -1.87 33.81
CA ILE A 216 24.06 -0.65 33.76
C ILE A 216 23.38 -0.51 32.39
N LEU A 217 24.12 -0.73 31.29
CA LEU A 217 23.55 -0.68 29.94
C LEU A 217 22.46 -1.74 29.75
N GLN A 218 22.71 -2.98 30.21
CA GLN A 218 21.74 -4.07 30.13
C GLN A 218 20.44 -3.71 30.84
N GLN A 219 20.54 -3.29 32.10
CA GLN A 219 19.39 -2.90 32.91
C GLN A 219 18.63 -1.74 32.28
N ASN A 220 19.33 -0.72 31.78
CA ASN A 220 18.69 0.42 31.12
C ASN A 220 17.91 0.00 29.86
N LEU A 221 18.47 -0.90 29.04
CA LEU A 221 17.81 -1.38 27.84
C LEU A 221 16.63 -2.32 28.14
N GLU A 222 16.79 -3.23 29.10
CA GLU A 222 15.74 -4.16 29.54
C GLU A 222 14.57 -3.41 30.19
N ASN A 223 14.86 -2.46 31.10
CA ASN A 223 13.85 -1.62 31.73
C ASN A 223 13.13 -0.78 30.68
N LEU A 224 13.87 -0.13 29.76
CA LEU A 224 13.26 0.63 28.68
C LEU A 224 12.34 -0.23 27.82
N ALA A 225 12.75 -1.45 27.47
CA ALA A 225 11.92 -2.38 26.71
C ALA A 225 10.64 -2.80 27.46
N GLY A 226 10.73 -3.01 28.77
CA GLY A 226 9.57 -3.27 29.63
C GLY A 226 8.64 -2.08 29.71
N ASP A 227 9.18 -0.91 30.07
CA ASP A 227 8.43 0.34 30.27
C ASP A 227 7.64 0.73 29.01
N ILE A 228 8.25 0.64 27.82
CA ILE A 228 7.52 0.96 26.58
C ILE A 228 6.40 -0.03 26.29
N MET A 229 6.56 -1.31 26.64
CA MET A 229 5.55 -2.33 26.38
C MET A 229 4.40 -2.21 27.36
N ASP A 230 4.68 -1.84 28.60
CA ASP A 230 3.66 -1.50 29.60
C ASP A 230 2.91 -0.23 29.18
N GLU A 231 3.60 0.80 28.70
CA GLU A 231 2.97 2.01 28.15
C GLU A 231 2.07 1.70 26.94
N ILE A 232 2.53 0.84 26.02
CA ILE A 232 1.72 0.40 24.88
C ILE A 232 0.50 -0.42 25.34
N ALA A 233 0.66 -1.27 26.35
CA ALA A 233 -0.46 -2.01 26.93
C ALA A 233 -1.49 -1.07 27.56
N ASP A 234 -1.06 -0.06 28.31
CA ASP A 234 -1.92 0.96 28.91
C ASP A 234 -2.63 1.81 27.85
N VAL A 235 -1.93 2.21 26.79
CA VAL A 235 -2.53 2.92 25.64
C VAL A 235 -3.59 2.06 24.97
N THR A 236 -3.31 0.78 24.76
CA THR A 236 -4.24 -0.17 24.15
C THR A 236 -5.46 -0.38 25.04
N GLN A 237 -5.25 -0.51 26.35
CA GLN A 237 -6.33 -0.69 27.31
C GLN A 237 -7.23 0.55 27.37
N SER A 238 -6.66 1.73 27.62
CA SER A 238 -7.39 2.99 27.82
C SER A 238 -8.10 3.49 26.57
N ASN A 239 -7.49 3.34 25.39
CA ASN A 239 -8.07 3.84 24.14
C ASN A 239 -8.95 2.80 23.45
N ILE A 240 -8.77 1.50 23.69
CA ILE A 240 -9.47 0.47 22.93
C ILE A 240 -10.30 -0.42 23.85
N SER A 241 -9.66 -1.18 24.74
CA SER A 241 -10.36 -2.17 25.58
C SER A 241 -11.46 -1.55 26.44
N ASP A 242 -11.19 -0.41 27.08
CA ASP A 242 -12.16 0.28 27.94
C ASP A 242 -13.37 0.80 27.16
N LYS A 243 -13.21 1.01 25.85
CA LYS A 243 -14.28 1.45 24.95
C LYS A 243 -15.10 0.28 24.39
N PHE A 244 -14.65 -0.98 24.54
CA PHE A 244 -15.39 -2.14 24.02
C PHE A 244 -16.75 -2.35 24.68
N GLY A 245 -16.92 -2.02 25.96
CA GLY A 245 -18.23 -2.07 26.61
C GLY A 245 -19.23 -1.08 25.98
N LEU A 246 -18.77 0.13 25.69
CA LEU A 246 -19.58 1.14 24.98
C LEU A 246 -19.85 0.73 23.53
N ALA A 247 -18.83 0.20 22.84
CA ALA A 247 -18.94 -0.28 21.47
C ALA A 247 -19.84 -1.52 21.35
N ALA A 248 -20.02 -2.32 22.41
CA ALA A 248 -20.97 -3.43 22.39
C ALA A 248 -22.41 -2.98 22.68
N SER A 249 -22.61 -1.92 23.48
CA SER A 249 -23.93 -1.52 23.97
C SER A 249 -24.59 -0.39 23.17
N GLN A 250 -23.86 0.69 22.83
CA GLN A 250 -24.42 1.84 22.10
C GLN A 250 -24.97 1.49 20.70
N PRO A 251 -24.31 0.61 19.92
CA PRO A 251 -24.82 0.17 18.61
C PRO A 251 -26.14 -0.57 18.63
N CYS A 252 -26.57 -1.11 19.78
CA CYS A 252 -27.77 -1.93 19.87
C CYS A 252 -29.00 -1.22 19.29
N ASN A 253 -29.19 0.07 19.58
CA ASN A 253 -30.32 0.84 19.05
C ASN A 253 -30.25 0.96 17.52
N LYS A 254 -29.10 1.35 16.97
CA LYS A 254 -28.89 1.46 15.51
C LYS A 254 -29.02 0.12 14.79
N ALA A 255 -28.62 -0.98 15.42
CA ALA A 255 -28.85 -2.34 14.92
C ALA A 255 -30.34 -2.69 14.89
N GLY A 256 -31.11 -2.23 15.88
CA GLY A 256 -32.57 -2.34 15.90
C GLY A 256 -33.23 -1.57 14.75
N ASP A 257 -32.75 -0.35 14.48
CA ASP A 257 -33.24 0.46 13.37
C ASP A 257 -32.92 -0.18 12.01
N ALA A 258 -31.71 -0.74 11.86
CA ALA A 258 -31.32 -1.49 10.66
C ALA A 258 -32.25 -2.70 10.45
N LEU A 259 -32.47 -3.50 11.50
CA LEU A 259 -33.38 -4.64 11.48
C LEU A 259 -34.82 -4.23 11.13
N ALA A 260 -35.34 -3.16 11.73
CA ALA A 260 -36.65 -2.60 11.40
C ALA A 260 -36.71 -2.18 9.93
N GLY A 261 -35.63 -1.59 9.42
CA GLY A 261 -35.43 -1.25 8.02
C GLY A 261 -35.52 -2.45 7.09
N TRP A 262 -34.84 -3.55 7.42
CA TRP A 262 -34.87 -4.81 6.65
C TRP A 262 -36.25 -5.46 6.69
N ASN A 263 -36.94 -5.35 7.81
CA ASN A 263 -38.24 -5.97 8.06
C ASN A 263 -39.43 -5.10 7.65
N ARG A 264 -39.22 -3.94 7.00
CA ARG A 264 -40.30 -3.07 6.49
C ARG A 264 -41.31 -3.83 5.60
N SER A 265 -42.57 -3.42 5.67
CA SER A 265 -43.62 -3.93 4.79
C SER A 265 -43.60 -3.18 3.47
N ARG A 266 -43.86 -3.87 2.36
CA ARG A 266 -44.04 -3.23 1.05
C ARG A 266 -45.28 -2.33 0.99
N LYS A 267 -46.23 -2.53 1.92
CA LYS A 267 -47.39 -1.64 2.07
C LYS A 267 -46.98 -0.26 2.62
N ASP A 268 -45.90 -0.20 3.40
CA ASP A 268 -45.47 1.00 4.12
C ASP A 268 -44.33 1.73 3.39
N SER A 269 -43.55 1.02 2.58
CA SER A 269 -42.55 1.63 1.71
C SER A 269 -42.33 0.83 0.42
N PRO A 270 -42.30 1.48 -0.76
CA PRO A 270 -41.99 0.83 -2.03
C PRO A 270 -40.56 0.28 -2.09
N GLU A 271 -39.65 0.75 -1.23
CA GLU A 271 -38.26 0.30 -1.13
C GLU A 271 -38.10 -0.98 -0.29
N ALA A 272 -39.18 -1.52 0.27
CA ALA A 272 -39.11 -2.72 1.10
C ALA A 272 -38.68 -3.97 0.31
N LEU A 273 -37.87 -4.81 0.96
CA LEU A 273 -37.28 -5.99 0.34
C LEU A 273 -38.34 -7.00 -0.12
N ALA A 274 -38.24 -7.43 -1.38
CA ALA A 274 -38.99 -8.58 -1.88
C ALA A 274 -38.54 -9.85 -1.16
N TRP A 275 -39.46 -10.81 -0.96
CA TRP A 275 -39.11 -12.08 -0.31
C TRP A 275 -37.95 -12.83 -0.99
N ASN A 276 -37.89 -12.79 -2.32
CA ASN A 276 -36.79 -13.36 -3.11
C ASN A 276 -35.45 -12.67 -2.82
N THR A 277 -35.45 -11.35 -2.65
CA THR A 277 -34.25 -10.57 -2.33
C THR A 277 -33.79 -10.85 -0.90
N TYR A 278 -34.71 -10.85 0.06
CA TYR A 278 -34.44 -11.20 1.46
C TYR A 278 -33.80 -12.59 1.55
N ARG A 279 -34.40 -13.59 0.89
CA ARG A 279 -33.86 -14.95 0.82
C ARG A 279 -32.51 -15.02 0.13
N ALA A 280 -32.28 -14.24 -0.93
CA ALA A 280 -31.00 -14.20 -1.62
C ALA A 280 -29.89 -13.60 -0.76
N ILE A 281 -30.20 -12.61 0.08
CA ILE A 281 -29.27 -12.05 1.07
C ILE A 281 -28.88 -13.12 2.10
N CYS A 282 -29.86 -13.79 2.70
CA CYS A 282 -29.60 -14.86 3.68
C CYS A 282 -28.79 -16.02 3.08
N ARG A 283 -29.16 -16.52 1.89
CA ARG A 283 -28.40 -17.59 1.21
C ARG A 283 -26.95 -17.23 0.86
N ARG A 284 -26.62 -15.94 0.86
CA ARG A 284 -25.28 -15.41 0.59
C ARG A 284 -24.66 -14.80 1.84
N GLN A 285 -25.04 -15.29 3.00
CA GLN A 285 -24.46 -14.92 4.29
C GLN A 285 -24.46 -13.41 4.55
N GLY A 286 -25.58 -12.75 4.21
CA GLY A 286 -25.78 -11.31 4.48
C GLY A 286 -25.31 -10.37 3.37
N VAL A 287 -24.77 -10.87 2.25
CA VAL A 287 -24.23 -10.04 1.15
C VAL A 287 -24.89 -10.34 -0.20
N TYR A 288 -25.66 -9.38 -0.73
CA TYR A 288 -26.26 -9.49 -2.06
C TYR A 288 -26.47 -8.14 -2.73
N LYS A 289 -25.90 -7.98 -3.94
CA LYS A 289 -25.92 -6.73 -4.70
C LYS A 289 -25.33 -5.59 -3.87
N HIS A 290 -26.11 -4.56 -3.57
CA HIS A 290 -25.73 -3.41 -2.75
C HIS A 290 -26.11 -3.58 -1.26
N HIS A 291 -26.66 -4.74 -0.86
CA HIS A 291 -26.98 -5.03 0.53
C HIS A 291 -25.83 -5.80 1.18
N ASN A 292 -25.29 -5.23 2.26
CA ASN A 292 -24.36 -5.89 3.17
C ASN A 292 -24.88 -5.69 4.60
N TRP A 293 -25.62 -6.67 5.11
CA TRP A 293 -26.22 -6.58 6.45
C TRP A 293 -25.17 -6.68 7.56
N ASN A 294 -24.12 -7.46 7.33
CA ASN A 294 -23.02 -7.61 8.30
C ASN A 294 -22.31 -6.28 8.51
N ASP A 295 -22.01 -5.56 7.42
CA ASP A 295 -21.41 -4.22 7.48
C ASP A 295 -22.37 -3.20 8.12
N GLN A 296 -23.66 -3.22 7.78
CA GLN A 296 -24.65 -2.33 8.41
C GLN A 296 -24.74 -2.51 9.93
N LEU A 297 -24.51 -3.72 10.45
CA LEU A 297 -24.44 -3.99 11.89
C LEU A 297 -23.08 -3.62 12.49
N ALA A 298 -21.99 -3.78 11.74
CA ALA A 298 -20.64 -3.47 12.20
C ALA A 298 -20.36 -1.96 12.28
N GLN A 299 -20.82 -1.17 11.31
CA GLN A 299 -20.49 0.25 11.16
C GLN A 299 -20.81 1.08 12.42
N PRO A 300 -21.96 0.92 13.09
CA PRO A 300 -22.24 1.64 14.35
C PRO A 300 -21.22 1.35 15.46
N MET A 301 -20.79 0.09 15.62
CA MET A 301 -19.77 -0.32 16.59
C MET A 301 -18.39 0.24 16.21
N ILE A 302 -18.03 0.13 14.94
CA ILE A 302 -16.79 0.67 14.39
C ILE A 302 -16.72 2.19 14.59
N GLY A 303 -17.84 2.90 14.40
CA GLY A 303 -17.93 4.34 14.61
C GLY A 303 -17.57 4.76 16.03
N VAL A 304 -18.00 4.01 17.05
CA VAL A 304 -17.65 4.29 18.47
C VAL A 304 -16.15 4.17 18.72
N LEU A 305 -15.48 3.22 18.05
CA LEU A 305 -14.06 2.92 18.26
C LEU A 305 -13.13 3.76 17.38
N ARG A 306 -13.61 4.33 16.28
CA ARG A 306 -12.78 4.92 15.22
C ARG A 306 -11.75 5.91 15.74
N LYS A 307 -12.16 6.94 16.48
CA LYS A 307 -11.25 7.98 17.01
C LYS A 307 -10.17 7.41 17.91
N SER A 308 -10.59 6.55 18.84
CA SER A 308 -9.69 6.05 19.87
C SER A 308 -8.74 5.00 19.30
N TRP A 309 -9.20 4.25 18.29
CA TRP A 309 -8.40 3.39 17.44
C TRP A 309 -7.33 4.18 16.66
N GLU A 310 -7.71 5.26 15.97
CA GLU A 310 -6.75 6.10 15.25
C GLU A 310 -5.74 6.74 16.21
N ARG A 311 -6.20 7.25 17.36
CA ARG A 311 -5.30 7.80 18.37
C ARG A 311 -4.26 6.78 18.84
N ALA A 312 -4.69 5.56 19.14
CA ALA A 312 -3.79 4.51 19.59
C ALA A 312 -2.77 4.12 18.50
N PHE A 313 -3.23 3.72 17.31
CA PHE A 313 -2.36 3.12 16.30
C PHE A 313 -1.66 4.10 15.37
N SER A 314 -2.23 5.28 15.12
CA SER A 314 -1.65 6.27 14.21
C SER A 314 -0.79 7.30 14.93
N LYS A 315 -0.97 7.50 16.25
CA LYS A 315 -0.26 8.53 17.02
C LYS A 315 0.51 7.95 18.21
N SER A 316 -0.16 7.35 19.19
CA SER A 316 0.46 6.98 20.47
C SER A 316 1.48 5.84 20.32
N ILE A 317 1.09 4.69 19.77
CA ILE A 317 1.99 3.53 19.63
C ILE A 317 3.21 3.86 18.76
N PRO A 318 3.08 4.51 17.57
CA PRO A 318 4.24 4.92 16.78
C PRO A 318 5.20 5.85 17.53
N LYS A 319 4.66 6.76 18.36
CA LYS A 319 5.46 7.69 19.16
C LYS A 319 6.26 6.95 20.23
N ILE A 320 5.65 5.99 20.93
CA ILE A 320 6.32 5.20 21.97
C ILE A 320 7.49 4.40 21.37
N PHE A 321 7.29 3.75 20.21
CA PHE A 321 8.40 3.07 19.52
C PHE A 321 9.50 4.02 19.03
N ALA A 322 9.15 5.24 18.60
CA ALA A 322 10.15 6.24 18.24
C ALA A 322 11.00 6.65 19.46
N GLN A 323 10.37 6.85 20.61
CA GLN A 323 11.04 7.15 21.88
C GLN A 323 11.98 6.03 22.32
N PHE A 324 11.58 4.76 22.17
CA PHE A 324 12.49 3.64 22.40
C PHE A 324 13.76 3.75 21.55
N GLY A 325 13.61 4.03 20.25
CA GLY A 325 14.76 4.16 19.33
C GLY A 325 15.70 5.31 19.73
N GLU A 326 15.15 6.43 20.19
CA GLU A 326 15.91 7.60 20.66
C GLU A 326 16.62 7.32 21.99
N PHE A 327 15.91 6.85 23.00
CA PHE A 327 16.48 6.60 24.33
C PHE A 327 17.51 5.47 24.32
N SER A 328 17.23 4.35 23.62
CA SER A 328 18.21 3.26 23.48
C SER A 328 19.47 3.71 22.75
N SER A 329 19.34 4.59 21.74
CA SER A 329 20.51 5.17 21.06
C SER A 329 21.32 6.08 21.98
N SER A 330 20.64 6.86 22.83
CA SER A 330 21.29 7.70 23.85
C SER A 330 22.02 6.86 24.89
N TYR A 331 21.43 5.77 25.38
CA TYR A 331 22.09 4.86 26.33
C TYR A 331 23.34 4.25 25.73
N MET A 332 23.30 3.86 24.45
CA MET A 332 24.48 3.35 23.75
C MET A 332 25.58 4.42 23.61
N ALA A 333 25.22 5.67 23.30
CA ALA A 333 26.17 6.77 23.20
C ALA A 333 26.83 7.08 24.55
N THR A 334 26.03 7.23 25.62
CA THR A 334 26.53 7.46 26.99
C THR A 334 27.41 6.31 27.47
N PHE A 335 27.02 5.06 27.22
CA PHE A 335 27.86 3.91 27.54
C PHE A 335 29.21 3.98 26.83
N HIS A 336 29.23 4.29 25.53
CA HIS A 336 30.46 4.41 24.78
C HIS A 336 31.34 5.54 25.31
N GLU A 337 30.79 6.75 25.54
CA GLU A 337 31.54 7.90 26.07
C GLU A 337 32.22 7.57 27.41
N ASP A 338 31.49 6.91 28.31
CA ASP A 338 32.00 6.54 29.63
C ASP A 338 33.08 5.45 29.58
N VAL A 339 33.06 4.59 28.55
CA VAL A 339 34.06 3.54 28.34
C VAL A 339 35.24 4.05 27.51
N ASP A 340 35.04 5.00 26.61
CA ASP A 340 36.06 5.56 25.73
C ASP A 340 37.06 6.44 26.49
N ALA A 341 36.60 7.27 27.43
CA ALA A 341 37.50 8.16 28.18
C ALA A 341 38.64 7.40 28.91
N PRO A 342 38.40 6.25 29.59
CA PRO A 342 39.44 5.37 30.12
C PRO A 342 40.34 4.69 29.07
N ILE A 343 39.83 4.39 27.87
CA ILE A 343 40.59 3.72 26.79
C ILE A 343 41.53 4.72 26.09
N SER A 344 40.99 5.88 25.73
CA SER A 344 41.68 6.94 24.98
C SER A 344 42.86 7.56 25.74
N THR A 345 42.77 7.63 27.08
CA THR A 345 43.86 8.11 27.94
C THR A 345 45.10 7.21 27.97
N ARG A 346 45.03 5.98 27.43
CA ARG A 346 46.10 4.98 27.53
C ARG A 346 47.00 4.88 26.30
N SER A 347 46.83 5.75 25.29
CA SER A 347 47.67 5.93 24.08
C SER A 347 47.95 4.69 23.19
N ILE A 348 47.61 3.48 23.62
CA ILE A 348 47.92 2.20 22.93
C ILE A 348 46.72 1.71 22.08
N ALA A 349 45.54 2.33 22.22
CA ALA A 349 44.27 1.81 21.70
C ALA A 349 43.48 2.79 20.79
N SER A 350 44.16 3.74 20.13
CA SER A 350 43.53 4.69 19.18
C SER A 350 42.67 3.98 18.14
N ASP A 351 43.21 2.93 17.50
CA ASP A 351 42.52 2.18 16.46
C ASP A 351 41.32 1.39 17.00
N ILE A 352 41.39 0.88 18.23
CA ILE A 352 40.30 0.12 18.87
C ILE A 352 39.16 1.06 19.30
N SER A 353 39.49 2.23 19.85
CA SER A 353 38.51 3.28 20.18
C SER A 353 37.76 3.73 18.92
N GLU A 354 38.47 4.00 17.83
CA GLU A 354 37.86 4.40 16.55
C GLU A 354 36.96 3.29 15.96
N GLN A 355 37.40 2.03 16.04
CA GLN A 355 36.59 0.87 15.65
C GLN A 355 35.32 0.69 16.51
N LEU A 356 35.44 0.82 17.83
CA LEU A 356 34.28 0.75 18.74
C LEU A 356 33.31 1.90 18.50
N LYS A 357 33.83 3.10 18.20
CA LYS A 357 33.01 4.27 17.86
C LYS A 357 32.22 4.06 16.58
N ALA A 358 32.85 3.51 15.53
CA ALA A 358 32.15 3.14 14.30
C ALA A 358 31.03 2.12 14.58
N GLN A 359 31.29 1.15 15.46
CA GLN A 359 30.32 0.13 15.84
C GLN A 359 29.11 0.68 16.64
N VAL A 360 29.24 1.81 17.34
CA VAL A 360 28.13 2.47 18.05
C VAL A 360 27.00 2.81 17.09
N GLU A 361 27.30 3.38 15.92
CA GLU A 361 26.29 3.76 14.93
C GLU A 361 25.53 2.53 14.42
N THR A 362 26.22 1.41 14.24
CA THR A 362 25.65 0.12 13.84
C THR A 362 24.69 -0.44 14.90
N TYR A 363 25.06 -0.33 16.18
CA TYR A 363 24.21 -0.73 17.31
C TYR A 363 22.98 0.16 17.46
N GLN A 364 23.15 1.49 17.36
CA GLN A 364 22.04 2.44 17.38
C GLN A 364 21.06 2.18 16.23
N THR A 365 21.58 1.88 15.04
CA THR A 365 20.75 1.52 13.88
C THR A 365 19.99 0.20 14.13
N SER A 366 20.66 -0.81 14.69
CA SER A 366 20.02 -2.09 15.05
C SER A 366 18.87 -1.92 16.07
N LEU A 367 19.04 -1.05 17.06
CA LEU A 367 18.02 -0.73 18.07
C LEU A 367 16.82 -0.01 17.45
N LYS A 368 17.05 0.94 16.53
CA LYS A 368 15.99 1.61 15.76
C LYS A 368 15.24 0.65 14.83
N GLU A 369 15.97 -0.29 14.21
CA GLU A 369 15.37 -1.34 13.39
C GLU A 369 14.48 -2.27 14.23
N LEU A 370 14.92 -2.66 15.43
CA LEU A 370 14.11 -3.43 16.38
C LEU A 370 12.81 -2.71 16.73
N ALA A 371 12.87 -1.41 17.04
CA ALA A 371 11.70 -0.58 17.30
C ALA A 371 10.73 -0.58 16.11
N THR A 372 11.28 -0.48 14.90
CA THR A 372 10.50 -0.50 13.65
C THR A 372 9.82 -1.86 13.44
N SER A 373 10.51 -2.96 13.75
CA SER A 373 9.94 -4.30 13.70
C SER A 373 8.80 -4.49 14.71
N GLY A 374 8.96 -4.00 15.95
CA GLY A 374 7.89 -4.00 16.95
C GLY A 374 6.66 -3.21 16.48
N LYS A 375 6.86 -1.99 15.99
CA LYS A 375 5.80 -1.15 15.39
C LYS A 375 5.04 -1.87 14.27
N LYS A 376 5.76 -2.60 13.40
CA LYS A 376 5.16 -3.31 12.25
C LYS A 376 4.19 -4.42 12.65
N ILE A 377 4.40 -5.06 13.81
CA ILE A 377 3.45 -6.05 14.36
C ILE A 377 2.08 -5.38 14.54
N PHE A 378 2.04 -4.23 15.23
CA PHE A 378 0.80 -3.49 15.44
C PHE A 378 0.20 -2.92 14.15
N GLU A 379 1.02 -2.48 13.19
CA GLU A 379 0.52 -2.03 11.88
C GLU A 379 -0.21 -3.11 11.09
N ASN A 380 0.25 -4.37 11.21
CA ASN A 380 -0.41 -5.51 10.59
C ASN A 380 -1.67 -5.90 11.35
N THR A 381 -1.59 -6.01 12.67
CA THR A 381 -2.71 -6.39 13.52
C THR A 381 -3.85 -5.38 13.42
N GLN A 382 -3.58 -4.07 13.45
CA GLN A 382 -4.65 -3.07 13.42
C GLN A 382 -5.54 -3.21 12.18
N LYS A 383 -4.95 -3.54 11.01
CA LYS A 383 -5.69 -3.66 9.75
C LYS A 383 -6.51 -4.93 9.71
N ALA A 384 -5.96 -6.03 10.21
CA ALA A 384 -6.65 -7.31 10.30
C ALA A 384 -7.81 -7.24 11.31
N ALA A 385 -7.52 -6.78 12.52
CA ALA A 385 -8.47 -6.64 13.61
C ALA A 385 -9.63 -5.71 13.25
N TYR A 386 -9.36 -4.54 12.67
CA TYR A 386 -10.42 -3.61 12.26
C TYR A 386 -11.32 -4.19 11.15
N ARG A 387 -10.78 -5.06 10.29
CA ARG A 387 -11.56 -5.74 9.23
C ARG A 387 -12.30 -6.98 9.72
N SER A 388 -11.94 -7.51 10.90
CA SER A 388 -12.50 -8.75 11.45
C SER A 388 -13.95 -8.58 11.97
N PHE A 389 -14.37 -7.36 12.31
CA PHE A 389 -15.71 -7.12 12.86
C PHE A 389 -16.84 -7.64 11.95
N VAL A 390 -16.75 -7.37 10.64
CA VAL A 390 -17.75 -7.81 9.65
C VAL A 390 -17.83 -9.34 9.52
N PRO A 391 -16.74 -10.09 9.31
CA PRO A 391 -16.80 -11.54 9.23
C PRO A 391 -17.21 -12.20 10.55
N ILE A 392 -16.88 -11.63 11.71
CA ILE A 392 -17.36 -12.18 13.01
C ILE A 392 -18.88 -12.06 13.12
N ILE A 393 -19.44 -10.89 12.78
CA ILE A 393 -20.90 -10.71 12.73
C ILE A 393 -21.55 -11.68 11.75
N ALA A 394 -20.92 -11.90 10.59
CA ALA A 394 -21.42 -12.87 9.61
C ALA A 394 -21.45 -14.29 10.18
N ALA A 395 -20.39 -14.72 10.88
CA ALA A 395 -20.32 -16.03 11.52
C ALA A 395 -21.36 -16.21 12.63
N GLU A 396 -21.58 -15.18 13.46
CA GLU A 396 -22.59 -15.22 14.51
C GLU A 396 -24.04 -15.29 13.96
N LEU A 397 -24.25 -14.79 12.74
CA LEU A 397 -25.53 -14.82 12.04
C LEU A 397 -25.69 -16.01 11.08
N GLU A 398 -24.67 -16.85 10.90
CA GLU A 398 -24.65 -17.95 9.93
C GLU A 398 -25.86 -18.89 10.09
N GLU A 399 -26.13 -19.33 11.31
CA GLU A 399 -27.29 -20.18 11.63
C GLU A 399 -28.62 -19.49 11.24
N ALA A 400 -28.75 -18.20 11.53
CA ALA A 400 -29.94 -17.42 11.19
C ALA A 400 -30.12 -17.27 9.68
N TYR A 401 -29.01 -17.08 8.96
CA TYR A 401 -28.98 -16.99 7.52
C TYR A 401 -29.34 -18.31 6.84
N ASP A 402 -28.84 -19.42 7.34
CA ASP A 402 -29.13 -20.75 6.82
C ASP A 402 -30.60 -21.14 7.04
N ASP A 403 -31.14 -20.86 8.23
CA ASP A 403 -32.55 -21.06 8.55
C ASP A 403 -33.46 -20.23 7.64
N CYS A 404 -33.14 -18.94 7.44
CA CYS A 404 -33.86 -18.08 6.52
C CYS A 404 -33.73 -18.55 5.06
N GLY A 405 -32.54 -19.00 4.65
CA GLY A 405 -32.27 -19.49 3.30
C GLY A 405 -33.05 -20.77 2.97
N SER A 406 -33.22 -21.63 3.98
CA SER A 406 -33.87 -22.94 3.89
C SER A 406 -35.38 -22.91 4.11
N ALA A 407 -35.93 -21.84 4.70
CA ALA A 407 -37.36 -21.70 4.96
C ALA A 407 -38.22 -21.83 3.68
N THR A 408 -39.28 -22.63 3.76
CA THR A 408 -40.24 -22.89 2.65
C THR A 408 -41.70 -22.82 3.13
N GLY A 409 -42.63 -22.73 2.17
CA GLY A 409 -44.07 -22.76 2.41
C GLY A 409 -44.76 -21.38 2.40
N GLN A 410 -46.06 -21.38 2.68
CA GLN A 410 -46.85 -20.15 2.80
C GLN A 410 -46.39 -19.35 4.03
N GLY A 411 -46.30 -18.01 3.90
CA GLY A 411 -45.85 -17.13 4.99
C GLY A 411 -44.33 -17.09 5.19
N VAL A 412 -43.53 -17.60 4.24
CA VAL A 412 -42.06 -17.70 4.39
C VAL A 412 -41.38 -16.38 4.76
N LEU A 413 -41.83 -15.25 4.23
CA LEU A 413 -41.24 -13.94 4.53
C LEU A 413 -41.46 -13.53 5.99
N LEU A 414 -42.64 -13.80 6.56
CA LEU A 414 -42.91 -13.54 7.98
C LEU A 414 -42.00 -14.40 8.86
N ARG A 415 -41.82 -15.68 8.51
CA ARG A 415 -40.91 -16.58 9.24
C ARG A 415 -39.45 -16.12 9.17
N MET A 416 -38.96 -15.70 8.00
CA MET A 416 -37.62 -15.14 7.84
C MET A 416 -37.42 -13.87 8.70
N LYS A 417 -38.41 -12.96 8.70
CA LYS A 417 -38.38 -11.75 9.53
C LYS A 417 -38.35 -12.08 11.02
N ASP A 418 -39.12 -13.09 11.45
CA ASP A 418 -39.17 -13.54 12.85
C ASP A 418 -37.82 -14.14 13.30
N ILE A 419 -37.20 -15.00 12.48
CA ILE A 419 -35.86 -15.55 12.73
C ILE A 419 -34.82 -14.43 12.92
N MET A 420 -34.80 -13.46 11.99
CA MET A 420 -33.87 -12.33 12.08
C MET A 420 -34.19 -11.41 13.27
N THR A 421 -35.47 -11.24 13.61
CA THR A 421 -35.88 -10.44 14.78
C THR A 421 -35.42 -11.07 16.08
N ARG A 422 -35.56 -12.38 16.23
CA ARG A 422 -35.05 -13.12 17.39
C ARG A 422 -33.53 -13.00 17.49
N ARG A 423 -32.80 -13.29 16.41
CA ARG A 423 -31.33 -13.34 16.47
C ARG A 423 -30.68 -11.97 16.58
N VAL A 424 -31.12 -10.98 15.80
CA VAL A 424 -30.55 -9.62 15.83
C VAL A 424 -31.22 -8.75 16.90
N GLY A 425 -32.52 -8.88 17.13
CA GLY A 425 -33.22 -8.06 18.13
C GLY A 425 -32.87 -8.43 19.57
N GLU A 426 -32.85 -9.73 19.89
CA GLU A 426 -32.59 -10.23 21.25
C GLU A 426 -31.10 -10.54 21.46
N GLY A 427 -30.36 -10.91 20.40
CA GLY A 427 -28.97 -11.36 20.47
C GLY A 427 -27.89 -10.33 20.09
N ARG A 428 -28.25 -9.11 19.65
CA ARG A 428 -27.29 -8.08 19.18
C ARG A 428 -26.16 -7.76 20.17
N GLU A 429 -26.46 -7.63 21.45
CA GLU A 429 -25.46 -7.30 22.47
C GLU A 429 -24.40 -8.40 22.56
N GLU A 430 -24.82 -9.67 22.50
CA GLU A 430 -23.92 -10.82 22.51
C GLU A 430 -23.07 -10.89 21.22
N ILE A 431 -23.67 -10.61 20.06
CA ILE A 431 -22.95 -10.55 18.77
C ILE A 431 -21.85 -9.49 18.82
N PHE A 432 -22.16 -8.29 19.32
CA PHE A 432 -21.18 -7.21 19.43
C PHE A 432 -20.13 -7.50 20.50
N ARG A 433 -20.52 -8.05 21.65
CA ARG A 433 -19.60 -8.44 22.73
C ARG A 433 -18.60 -9.50 22.27
N LYS A 434 -19.05 -10.51 21.52
CA LYS A 434 -18.15 -11.52 20.94
C LYS A 434 -17.19 -10.90 19.92
N SER A 435 -17.68 -9.97 19.11
CA SER A 435 -16.87 -9.26 18.12
C SER A 435 -15.76 -8.42 18.79
N THR A 436 -16.08 -7.68 19.85
CA THR A 436 -15.08 -6.91 20.60
C THR A 436 -14.13 -7.81 21.39
N THR A 437 -14.62 -8.92 21.96
CA THR A 437 -13.78 -9.90 22.69
C THR A 437 -12.76 -10.56 21.75
N HIS A 438 -13.16 -10.90 20.52
CA HIS A 438 -12.24 -11.48 19.54
C HIS A 438 -11.11 -10.50 19.20
N VAL A 439 -11.45 -9.25 18.89
CA VAL A 439 -10.47 -8.20 18.60
C VAL A 439 -9.58 -7.94 19.81
N GLN A 440 -10.11 -7.97 21.04
CA GLN A 440 -9.32 -7.85 22.26
C GLN A 440 -8.26 -8.95 22.37
N ASN A 441 -8.62 -10.19 22.03
CA ASN A 441 -7.68 -11.31 22.04
C ASN A 441 -6.59 -11.13 20.98
N GLU A 442 -6.94 -10.75 19.74
CA GLU A 442 -5.94 -10.51 18.68
C GLU A 442 -4.94 -9.39 19.07
N LEU A 443 -5.44 -8.33 19.72
CA LEU A 443 -4.60 -7.25 20.22
C LEU A 443 -3.67 -7.71 21.34
N ARG A 444 -4.18 -8.52 22.28
CA ARG A 444 -3.35 -9.11 23.35
C ARG A 444 -2.27 -10.03 22.79
N ASP A 445 -2.59 -10.87 21.83
CA ASP A 445 -1.61 -11.78 21.21
C ASP A 445 -0.51 -10.99 20.47
N SER A 446 -0.87 -9.83 19.91
CA SER A 446 0.07 -8.92 19.26
C SER A 446 0.94 -8.16 20.27
N LEU A 447 0.39 -7.77 21.42
CA LEU A 447 1.14 -7.21 22.54
C LEU A 447 2.20 -8.19 23.03
N GLU A 448 1.82 -9.45 23.24
CA GLU A 448 2.74 -10.51 23.67
C GLU A 448 3.83 -10.76 22.62
N SER A 449 3.44 -10.89 21.35
CA SER A 449 4.39 -11.08 20.25
C SER A 449 5.39 -9.93 20.13
N ALA A 450 4.94 -8.69 20.33
CA ALA A 450 5.80 -7.52 20.32
C ALA A 450 6.72 -7.49 21.55
N LYS A 451 6.22 -7.84 22.74
CA LYS A 451 7.01 -7.94 23.97
C LYS A 451 8.14 -8.94 23.82
N ASP A 452 7.84 -10.15 23.35
CA ASP A 452 8.82 -11.21 23.11
C ASP A 452 9.89 -10.77 22.11
N LEU A 453 9.48 -10.10 21.03
CA LEU A 453 10.40 -9.54 20.04
C LEU A 453 11.33 -8.50 20.66
N MET A 454 10.79 -7.56 21.44
CA MET A 454 11.57 -6.47 22.04
C MET A 454 12.56 -7.01 23.07
N VAL A 455 12.11 -7.86 24.00
CA VAL A 455 12.98 -8.46 25.04
C VAL A 455 14.08 -9.30 24.41
N THR A 456 13.73 -10.21 23.50
CA THR A 456 14.71 -11.08 22.84
C THR A 456 15.65 -10.27 21.92
N GLY A 457 15.13 -9.24 21.26
CA GLY A 457 15.90 -8.38 20.37
C GLY A 457 16.93 -7.55 21.13
N VAL A 458 16.52 -6.95 22.26
CA VAL A 458 17.40 -6.19 23.14
C VAL A 458 18.51 -7.07 23.70
N ASP A 459 18.19 -8.25 24.23
CA ASP A 459 19.18 -9.20 24.75
C ASP A 459 20.20 -9.60 23.67
N LYS A 460 19.73 -9.94 22.46
CA LYS A 460 20.63 -10.28 21.33
C LYS A 460 21.56 -9.14 20.94
N ILE A 461 21.04 -7.90 20.87
CA ILE A 461 21.87 -6.74 20.56
C ILE A 461 22.88 -6.50 21.69
N PHE A 462 22.43 -6.58 22.94
CA PHE A 462 23.29 -6.42 24.12
C PHE A 462 24.39 -7.47 24.19
N GLN A 463 24.12 -8.75 23.89
CA GLN A 463 25.13 -9.80 23.85
C GLN A 463 26.25 -9.49 22.84
N LYS A 464 25.89 -8.94 21.68
CA LYS A 464 26.88 -8.49 20.68
C LYS A 464 27.72 -7.32 21.21
N ILE A 465 27.07 -6.31 21.80
CA ILE A 465 27.76 -5.18 22.45
C ILE A 465 28.73 -5.69 23.51
N SER A 466 28.25 -6.53 24.43
CA SER A 466 29.07 -7.10 25.49
C SER A 466 30.25 -7.91 24.93
N CYS A 467 30.05 -8.66 23.85
CA CYS A 467 31.12 -9.43 23.22
C CYS A 467 32.21 -8.50 22.66
N ASP A 468 31.83 -7.52 21.82
CA ASP A 468 32.76 -6.60 21.17
C ASP A 468 33.58 -5.80 22.19
N TYR A 469 32.92 -5.26 23.23
CA TYR A 469 33.61 -4.50 24.26
C TYR A 469 34.48 -5.39 25.15
N LYS A 470 34.04 -6.60 25.53
CA LYS A 470 34.90 -7.52 26.30
C LYS A 470 36.13 -7.95 25.49
N ASN A 471 35.97 -8.19 24.20
CA ASN A 471 37.06 -8.55 23.29
C ASN A 471 38.06 -7.40 23.14
N ALA A 472 37.57 -6.15 23.02
CA ALA A 472 38.43 -4.97 22.97
C ALA A 472 39.28 -4.80 24.25
N PHE A 473 38.77 -5.23 25.41
CA PHE A 473 39.50 -5.19 26.69
C PHE A 473 40.34 -6.46 26.96
N ALA A 474 40.09 -7.56 26.25
CA ALA A 474 40.81 -8.82 26.42
C ALA A 474 42.14 -8.80 25.63
N GLN A 475 43.24 -8.54 26.35
CA GLN A 475 44.61 -8.54 25.78
C GLN A 475 45.33 -9.90 25.83
N SER A 476 44.64 -10.99 26.19
CA SER A 476 45.26 -12.32 26.33
C SER A 476 44.62 -13.32 25.38
N GLN A 477 45.32 -13.63 24.29
CA GLN A 477 45.00 -14.75 23.42
C GLN A 477 45.93 -15.93 23.72
N THR A 478 45.37 -17.14 23.63
CA THR A 478 46.09 -18.40 23.55
C THR A 478 46.78 -18.54 22.18
N ALA A 479 47.79 -19.41 22.07
CA ALA A 479 48.51 -19.59 20.80
C ALA A 479 47.63 -20.11 19.64
N GLU A 480 46.53 -20.79 19.96
CA GLU A 480 45.53 -21.28 19.00
C GLU A 480 44.65 -20.13 18.48
N GLU A 481 44.23 -19.22 19.36
CA GLU A 481 43.50 -18.00 18.99
C GLU A 481 44.37 -17.09 18.11
N GLU A 482 45.67 -16.96 18.40
CA GLU A 482 46.61 -16.18 17.56
C GLU A 482 46.81 -16.76 16.14
N ALA A 483 46.66 -18.08 15.98
CA ALA A 483 46.71 -18.72 14.67
C ALA A 483 45.42 -18.50 13.89
N LEU A 484 44.27 -18.67 14.54
CA LEU A 484 42.95 -18.43 13.98
C LEU A 484 42.77 -16.97 13.53
N ASP A 485 43.21 -16.03 14.37
CA ASP A 485 43.20 -14.60 14.08
C ASP A 485 44.02 -14.19 12.87
N ARG A 486 45.14 -14.88 12.62
CA ARG A 486 45.97 -14.62 11.42
C ARG A 486 45.26 -15.08 10.16
N GLU A 487 44.58 -16.23 10.20
CA GLU A 487 43.77 -16.71 9.08
C GLU A 487 42.58 -15.79 8.82
N LEU A 488 41.88 -15.35 9.88
CA LEU A 488 40.76 -14.41 9.80
C LEU A 488 41.17 -13.06 9.23
N ARG A 489 42.32 -12.49 9.66
CA ARG A 489 42.86 -11.26 9.05
C ARG A 489 43.16 -11.41 7.58
N ASN A 490 43.80 -12.51 7.18
CA ASN A 490 44.08 -12.78 5.77
C ASN A 490 42.77 -12.89 4.97
N LEU A 491 41.74 -13.52 5.53
CA LEU A 491 40.42 -13.61 4.92
C LEU A 491 39.79 -12.22 4.76
N LEU A 492 39.77 -11.42 5.83
CA LEU A 492 39.21 -10.05 5.80
C LEU A 492 39.95 -9.13 4.81
N GLN A 493 41.28 -9.23 4.70
CA GLN A 493 42.08 -8.46 3.74
C GLN A 493 41.85 -8.89 2.28
N ASN A 494 41.48 -10.15 2.06
CA ASN A 494 41.20 -10.71 0.73
C ASN A 494 39.77 -10.45 0.25
N VAL A 495 38.82 -10.15 1.15
CA VAL A 495 37.47 -9.72 0.78
C VAL A 495 37.54 -8.27 0.29
N THR A 496 37.49 -8.11 -1.04
CA THR A 496 37.71 -6.85 -1.78
C THR A 496 36.78 -5.69 -1.43
N MET A 497 35.69 -5.93 -0.70
CA MET A 497 34.67 -4.93 -0.37
C MET A 497 35.12 -3.92 0.71
N PHE A 498 36.24 -4.17 1.41
CA PHE A 498 36.69 -3.35 2.56
C PHE A 498 38.19 -3.07 2.59
N LYS A 499 38.88 -3.00 1.44
CA LYS A 499 40.24 -2.44 1.41
C LYS A 499 40.17 -1.00 1.93
N VAL A 500 40.70 -0.77 3.13
CA VAL A 500 40.96 0.58 3.65
C VAL A 500 41.71 1.33 2.55
N PRO A 501 41.26 2.53 2.13
CA PRO A 501 42.02 3.33 1.19
C PRO A 501 43.40 3.51 1.80
N ALA A 502 44.46 3.13 1.08
CA ALA A 502 45.81 3.41 1.52
C ALA A 502 45.88 4.93 1.78
N SER A 503 46.02 5.30 3.05
CA SER A 503 46.20 6.67 3.47
C SER A 503 47.31 7.27 2.63
N SER A 504 46.94 8.26 1.80
CA SER A 504 47.88 9.02 0.99
C SER A 504 48.91 9.65 1.93
N SER A 505 50.18 9.29 1.70
CA SER A 505 51.36 9.85 2.32
C SER A 505 51.43 11.38 2.27
#